data_AF-A0A4Y2VXG7-F1
#
_entry.id   AF-A0A4Y2VXG7-F1
#
_cell.length_a   1.000
_cell.length_b   1.000
_cell.length_c   1.000
_cell.angle_alpha   90.00
_cell.angle_beta   90.00
_cell.angle_gamma   90.00
#
_symmetry.space_group_name_H-M   'P 1'
#
loop_
_entity.id
_entity.type
_entity.pdbx_description
1 polymer ?
#
loop_
_entity_poly.entity_id
_entity_poly.type
_entity_poly.pdbx_seq_one_letter_code
_entity_poly.pdbx_strand_id
1 'polypeptide(L)'
;MAWIFRFYNNIRKQQNDRDFGDPNTQETDAAKRAVLKIVQTQSFPNETNSLISQMQMLDQLGNFAQSQEDVIKEGDTILIGDTNSKRIYWPLAKVMKFIPGRDGRVRVVEVSTGGSSFLRPIQRLYPLEVSGDDRKVWQKRNTKTVDDRV
;
A
#
# COMPACT_ATOMS: atom_id res chain seq x y z
N MET A 1 22.16 1.78 9.27
CA MET A 1 21.23 0.80 8.64
C MET A 1 21.72 0.26 7.30
N ALA A 2 22.14 1.10 6.33
CA ALA A 2 22.62 0.61 5.03
C ALA A 2 23.81 -0.38 5.12
N TRP A 3 24.77 -0.12 6.01
CA TRP A 3 25.90 -1.02 6.27
C TRP A 3 25.51 -2.42 6.75
N ILE A 4 24.50 -2.54 7.62
CA ILE A 4 24.02 -3.84 8.13
C ILE A 4 23.33 -4.63 7.02
N PHE A 5 22.52 -3.94 6.21
CA PHE A 5 21.84 -4.55 5.08
C PHE A 5 22.83 -4.99 3.98
N ARG A 6 23.87 -4.18 3.73
CA ARG A 6 24.96 -4.51 2.81
C ARG A 6 25.76 -5.72 3.31
N PHE A 7 26.08 -5.76 4.61
CA PHE A 7 26.74 -6.90 5.22
C PHE A 7 25.93 -8.20 5.06
N TYR A 8 24.64 -8.15 5.39
CA TYR A 8 23.72 -9.28 5.19
C TYR A 8 23.68 -9.76 3.73
N ASN A 9 23.62 -8.83 2.78
CA ASN A 9 23.63 -9.18 1.36
C ASN A 9 24.99 -9.73 0.90
N ASN A 10 26.10 -9.16 1.37
CA ASN A 10 27.46 -9.57 1.02
C ASN A 10 27.81 -10.97 1.54
N ILE A 11 27.22 -11.43 2.65
CA ILE A 11 27.37 -12.81 3.15
C ILE A 11 26.79 -13.82 2.14
N ARG A 12 25.77 -13.43 1.37
CA ARG A 12 25.12 -14.27 0.37
C ARG A 12 25.77 -14.21 -1.01
N LYS A 13 26.76 -13.32 -1.21
CA LYS A 13 27.50 -13.16 -2.46
C LYS A 13 28.87 -13.84 -2.40
N GLN A 14 29.34 -14.29 -3.56
CA GLN A 14 30.73 -14.71 -3.70
C GLN A 14 31.67 -13.51 -3.48
N GLN A 15 32.90 -13.78 -3.02
CA GLN A 15 33.82 -12.75 -2.53
C GLN A 15 34.13 -11.65 -3.56
N ASN A 16 34.10 -11.99 -4.85
CA ASN A 16 34.36 -11.06 -5.95
C ASN A 16 33.19 -10.12 -6.28
N ASP A 17 31.96 -10.45 -5.85
CA ASP A 17 30.74 -9.67 -6.13
C ASP A 17 30.31 -8.80 -4.94
N ARG A 18 31.14 -8.74 -3.89
CA ARG A 18 30.84 -8.00 -2.67
C ARG A 18 31.05 -6.52 -2.90
N ASP A 19 30.09 -5.74 -2.44
CA ASP A 19 30.14 -4.29 -2.57
C ASP A 19 30.91 -3.69 -1.36
N PHE A 20 31.87 -2.79 -1.62
CA PHE A 20 32.72 -2.13 -0.62
C PHE A 20 32.62 -0.59 -0.70
N GLY A 21 33.13 0.14 0.30
CA GLY A 21 33.14 1.61 0.36
C GLY A 21 31.90 2.22 1.06
N ASP A 22 31.69 3.53 0.92
CA ASP A 22 30.51 4.19 1.50
C ASP A 22 29.21 3.74 0.82
N PRO A 23 28.10 3.60 1.57
CA PRO A 23 26.83 3.15 1.00
C PRO A 23 26.30 4.18 0.01
N ASN A 24 26.07 3.74 -1.22
CA ASN A 24 25.45 4.60 -2.23
C ASN A 24 23.95 4.80 -1.93
N THR A 25 23.33 5.76 -2.60
CA THR A 25 21.90 6.06 -2.43
C THR A 25 21.00 4.83 -2.65
N GLN A 26 21.32 3.97 -3.63
CA GLN A 26 20.54 2.76 -3.90
C GLN A 26 20.60 1.75 -2.74
N GLU A 27 21.76 1.58 -2.11
CA GLU A 27 21.91 0.70 -0.93
C GLU A 27 21.15 1.25 0.27
N THR A 28 21.19 2.57 0.46
CA THR A 28 20.41 3.21 1.53
C THR A 28 18.91 3.06 1.31
N ASP A 29 18.44 3.16 0.07
CA ASP A 29 17.04 2.98 -0.28
C ASP A 29 16.60 1.52 -0.17
N ALA A 30 17.45 0.57 -0.59
CA ALA A 30 17.18 -0.86 -0.43
C ALA A 30 17.05 -1.24 1.05
N ALA A 31 17.94 -0.73 1.90
CA ALA A 31 17.88 -0.96 3.33
C ALA A 31 16.61 -0.34 3.96
N LYS A 32 16.28 0.91 3.60
CA LYS A 32 15.03 1.56 4.05
C LYS A 32 13.79 0.76 3.63
N ARG A 33 13.75 0.27 2.39
CA ARG A 33 12.65 -0.56 1.86
C ARG A 33 12.51 -1.88 2.62
N ALA A 34 13.63 -2.53 2.95
CA ALA A 34 13.61 -3.78 3.70
C ALA A 34 13.03 -3.59 5.10
N VAL A 35 13.43 -2.52 5.80
CA VAL A 35 12.87 -2.17 7.11
C VAL A 35 11.37 -1.86 7.00
N LEU A 36 10.97 -1.08 6.00
CA LEU A 36 9.56 -0.78 5.75
C LEU A 36 8.73 -2.06 5.58
N LYS A 37 9.20 -3.00 4.76
CA LYS A 37 8.52 -4.29 4.57
C LYS A 37 8.42 -5.09 5.86
N ILE A 38 9.47 -5.15 6.68
CA ILE A 38 9.45 -5.85 7.96
C ILE A 38 8.37 -5.26 8.88
N VAL A 39 8.36 -3.93 9.03
CA VAL A 39 7.38 -3.23 9.88
C VAL A 39 5.96 -3.45 9.37
N GLN A 40 5.76 -3.41 8.05
CA GLN A 40 4.47 -3.68 7.43
C GLN A 40 4.00 -5.11 7.67
N THR A 41 4.86 -6.11 7.48
CA THR A 41 4.53 -7.52 7.72
C THR A 41 4.22 -7.79 9.19
N GLN A 42 4.91 -7.13 10.12
CA GLN A 42 4.62 -7.25 11.54
C GLN A 42 3.30 -6.55 11.93
N SER A 43 3.00 -5.41 11.31
CA SER A 43 1.80 -4.62 11.61
C SER A 43 0.54 -5.18 10.96
N PHE A 44 0.67 -5.85 9.81
CA PHE A 44 -0.43 -6.34 8.97
C PHE A 44 -0.13 -7.76 8.42
N PRO A 45 -0.04 -8.78 9.29
CA PRO A 45 0.42 -10.12 8.89
C PRO A 45 -0.53 -10.82 7.91
N ASN A 46 -1.84 -10.63 8.03
CA ASN A 46 -2.85 -11.33 7.23
C ASN A 46 -3.05 -10.73 5.83
N GLU A 47 -2.65 -9.47 5.66
CA GLU A 47 -2.86 -8.68 4.45
C GLU A 47 -1.68 -8.82 3.47
N THR A 48 -0.52 -9.30 3.94
CA THR A 48 0.74 -9.28 3.20
C THR A 48 0.78 -10.10 1.91
N ASN A 49 0.07 -11.23 1.87
CA ASN A 49 -0.01 -12.07 0.67
C ASN A 49 -0.87 -11.44 -0.43
N SER A 50 -1.86 -10.63 -0.06
CA SER A 50 -2.71 -9.93 -1.02
C SER A 50 -2.04 -8.69 -1.61
N LEU A 51 -1.06 -8.11 -0.89
CA LEU A 51 -0.28 -6.96 -1.36
C LEU A 51 0.41 -7.22 -2.67
N ILE A 52 1.10 -8.35 -2.82
CA ILE A 52 1.90 -8.64 -4.01
C ILE A 52 0.98 -8.74 -5.24
N SER A 53 -0.14 -9.45 -5.09
CA SER A 53 -1.14 -9.62 -6.15
C SER A 53 -1.81 -8.31 -6.53
N GLN A 54 -2.21 -7.48 -5.56
CA GLN A 54 -2.85 -6.19 -5.83
C GLN A 54 -1.88 -5.14 -6.35
N MET A 55 -0.63 -5.14 -5.89
CA MET A 55 0.39 -4.26 -6.41
C MET A 55 0.67 -4.55 -7.89
N GLN A 56 0.57 -5.81 -8.32
CA GLN A 56 0.68 -6.21 -9.72
C GLN A 56 -0.56 -5.79 -10.54
N MET A 57 -1.76 -5.83 -9.94
CA MET A 57 -3.01 -5.41 -10.58
C MET A 57 -3.16 -3.88 -10.69
N LEU A 58 -2.73 -3.13 -9.67
CA LEU A 58 -2.80 -1.66 -9.65
C LEU A 58 -1.79 -0.98 -10.59
N ASP A 59 -0.70 -1.66 -10.95
CA ASP A 59 0.23 -1.19 -11.98
C ASP A 59 -0.41 -1.26 -13.38
N GLN A 60 -1.36 -2.17 -13.58
CA GLN A 60 -2.13 -2.32 -14.84
C GLN A 60 -3.33 -1.37 -14.92
N LEU A 61 -3.87 -0.94 -13.77
CA LEU A 61 -5.03 -0.04 -13.66
C LEU A 61 -4.54 1.41 -13.54
N GLY A 62 -4.04 1.94 -14.65
CA GLY A 62 -3.32 3.21 -14.75
C GLY A 62 -4.04 4.50 -14.31
N ASN A 63 -5.28 4.49 -13.82
CA ASN A 63 -5.95 5.66 -13.25
C ASN A 63 -7.20 5.24 -12.44
N PHE A 64 -7.09 5.20 -11.11
CA PHE A 64 -8.27 5.14 -10.24
C PHE A 64 -8.75 6.57 -9.97
N ALA A 65 -9.67 7.05 -10.80
CA ALA A 65 -10.39 8.31 -10.62
C ALA A 65 -11.82 8.07 -10.10
N GLN A 66 -12.01 7.08 -9.20
CA GLN A 66 -13.29 6.82 -8.55
C GLN A 66 -13.29 7.45 -7.15
N SER A 67 -14.44 7.98 -6.72
CA SER A 67 -14.66 8.54 -5.38
C SER A 67 -14.26 7.52 -4.31
N GLN A 68 -13.09 7.73 -3.71
CA GLN A 68 -12.57 6.86 -2.65
C GLN A 68 -13.48 6.86 -1.40
N GLU A 69 -14.33 7.88 -1.26
CA GLU A 69 -15.32 8.02 -0.17
C GLU A 69 -16.31 6.86 -0.11
N ASP A 70 -16.72 6.28 -1.24
CA ASP A 70 -17.74 5.21 -1.26
C ASP A 70 -17.16 3.80 -1.06
N VAL A 71 -15.83 3.66 -1.21
CA VAL A 71 -15.14 2.36 -1.23
C VAL A 71 -14.40 2.09 0.07
N ILE A 72 -13.88 3.15 0.72
CA ILE A 72 -13.07 3.02 1.95
C ILE A 72 -13.96 3.16 3.18
N LYS A 73 -13.80 2.28 4.18
CA LYS A 73 -14.50 2.32 5.47
C LYS A 73 -13.55 2.42 6.65
N GLU A 74 -14.08 2.85 7.79
CA GLU A 74 -13.32 2.82 9.06
C GLU A 74 -12.98 1.39 9.42
N GLY A 75 -11.71 1.15 9.78
CA GLY A 75 -11.19 -0.18 10.06
C GLY A 75 -10.54 -0.88 8.86
N ASP A 76 -10.71 -0.38 7.64
CA ASP A 76 -10.09 -0.99 6.46
C ASP A 76 -8.58 -0.75 6.44
N THR A 77 -7.83 -1.78 6.02
CA THR A 77 -6.42 -1.63 5.69
C THR A 77 -6.31 -1.08 4.28
N ILE A 78 -5.54 -0.01 4.09
CA ILE A 78 -5.36 0.71 2.83
C ILE A 78 -3.87 0.97 2.54
N LEU A 79 -3.55 1.27 1.29
CA LEU A 79 -2.25 1.76 0.84
C LEU A 79 -2.24 3.29 0.80
N ILE A 80 -1.16 3.91 1.27
CA ILE A 80 -0.95 5.35 1.21
C ILE A 80 -0.04 5.70 0.03
N GLY A 81 -0.58 6.42 -0.94
CA GLY A 81 0.10 6.90 -2.13
C GLY A 81 1.23 7.87 -1.85
N ASP A 82 2.45 7.49 -2.24
CA ASP A 82 3.63 8.35 -2.30
C ASP A 82 4.08 8.52 -3.76
N THR A 83 4.17 9.77 -4.22
CA THR A 83 4.54 10.11 -5.60
C THR A 83 6.01 9.82 -5.87
N ASN A 84 6.86 9.87 -4.83
CA ASN A 84 8.30 9.67 -4.97
C ASN A 84 8.73 8.20 -4.85
N SER A 85 7.77 7.31 -4.57
CA SER A 85 8.03 5.89 -4.32
C SER A 85 7.19 5.04 -5.26
N LYS A 86 7.77 3.95 -5.78
CA LYS A 86 6.99 2.95 -6.53
C LYS A 86 5.85 2.42 -5.65
N ARG A 87 4.71 2.09 -6.26
CA ARG A 87 3.49 1.59 -5.57
C ARG A 87 3.78 0.42 -4.63
N ILE A 88 4.72 -0.45 -5.01
CA ILE A 88 5.16 -1.60 -4.20
C ILE A 88 5.81 -1.21 -2.85
N TYR A 89 6.13 0.06 -2.66
CA TYR A 89 6.75 0.60 -1.45
C TYR A 89 5.83 1.56 -0.71
N TRP A 90 4.57 1.66 -1.11
CA TRP A 90 3.61 2.51 -0.42
C TRP A 90 3.33 1.99 1.00
N PRO A 91 3.28 2.88 2.01
CA PRO A 91 2.97 2.48 3.37
C PRO A 91 1.57 1.88 3.48
N LEU A 92 1.43 0.91 4.38
CA LEU A 92 0.14 0.34 4.78
C LEU A 92 -0.36 1.05 6.01
N ALA A 93 -1.66 1.34 6.03
CA ALA A 93 -2.29 1.92 7.19
C ALA A 93 -3.72 1.41 7.36
N LYS A 94 -4.19 1.43 8.60
CA LYS A 94 -5.59 1.19 8.92
C LYS A 94 -6.33 2.52 8.98
N VAL A 95 -7.49 2.60 8.34
CA VAL A 95 -8.37 3.76 8.43
C VAL A 95 -8.94 3.82 9.85
N MET A 96 -8.73 4.95 10.52
CA MET A 96 -9.22 5.15 11.88
C MET A 96 -10.49 5.97 11.89
N LYS A 97 -10.49 7.13 11.21
CA LYS A 97 -11.61 8.07 11.23
C LYS A 97 -11.65 8.97 10.01
N PHE A 98 -12.86 9.28 9.54
CA PHE A 98 -13.09 10.29 8.51
C PHE A 98 -13.28 11.69 9.12
N ILE A 99 -12.62 12.70 8.54
CA ILE A 99 -12.72 14.10 9.00
C ILE A 99 -13.47 14.91 7.92
N PRO A 100 -14.79 15.12 8.08
CA PRO A 100 -15.56 15.92 7.14
C PRO A 100 -15.24 17.41 7.27
N GLY A 101 -15.24 18.11 6.13
CA GLY A 101 -15.15 19.57 6.08
C GLY A 101 -16.48 20.24 6.43
N ARG A 102 -16.49 21.57 6.39
CA ARG A 102 -17.69 22.39 6.65
C ARG A 102 -18.85 22.12 5.68
N ASP A 103 -18.54 21.64 4.49
CA ASP A 103 -19.47 21.26 3.43
C ASP A 103 -19.92 19.78 3.51
N GLY A 104 -19.53 19.05 4.56
CA GLY A 104 -19.85 17.64 4.76
C GLY A 104 -19.01 16.66 3.94
N ARG A 105 -18.12 17.14 3.06
CA ARG A 105 -17.25 16.29 2.23
C ARG A 105 -15.98 15.87 2.95
N VAL A 106 -15.56 14.63 2.78
CA VAL A 106 -14.40 14.08 3.49
C VAL A 106 -13.15 14.22 2.64
N ARG A 107 -12.32 15.20 2.98
CA ARG A 107 -11.04 15.42 2.28
C ARG A 107 -9.88 14.74 2.96
N VAL A 108 -9.95 14.55 4.28
CA VAL A 108 -8.86 14.08 5.12
C VAL A 108 -9.35 12.92 5.98
N VAL A 109 -8.49 11.93 6.13
CA VAL A 109 -8.73 10.72 6.90
C VAL A 109 -7.58 10.54 7.87
N GLU A 110 -7.90 10.17 9.11
CA GLU A 110 -6.92 9.70 10.07
C GLU A 110 -6.63 8.23 9.82
N VAL A 111 -5.36 7.90 9.65
CA VAL A 111 -4.86 6.56 9.35
C VAL A 111 -3.77 6.17 10.34
N SER A 112 -3.68 4.89 10.70
CA SER A 112 -2.70 4.36 11.66
C SER A 112 -1.74 3.36 11.02
N THR A 113 -0.45 3.55 11.24
CA THR A 113 0.65 2.66 10.80
C THR A 113 1.57 2.39 11.96
N GLY A 114 1.85 1.12 12.26
CA GLY A 114 2.87 0.72 13.23
C GLY A 114 2.69 1.34 14.63
N GLY A 115 1.44 1.64 15.03
CA GLY A 115 1.11 2.25 16.32
C GLY A 115 1.05 3.79 16.34
N SER A 116 1.36 4.46 15.24
CA SER A 116 1.28 5.93 15.11
C SER A 116 0.17 6.35 14.15
N SER A 117 -0.61 7.37 14.51
CA SER A 117 -1.66 7.93 13.66
C SER A 117 -1.21 9.19 12.91
N PHE A 118 -1.67 9.34 11.68
CA PHE A 118 -1.36 10.46 10.80
C PHE A 118 -2.60 10.85 9.99
N LEU A 119 -2.64 12.12 9.57
CA LEU A 119 -3.66 12.61 8.65
C LEU A 119 -3.18 12.49 7.20
N ARG A 120 -4.05 11.98 6.33
CA ARG A 120 -3.78 11.87 4.89
C ARG A 120 -4.98 12.31 4.07
N PRO A 121 -4.77 13.01 2.93
CA PRO A 121 -5.84 13.29 1.99
C PRO A 121 -6.42 11.98 1.45
N ILE A 122 -7.74 11.91 1.33
CA ILE A 122 -8.42 10.69 0.85
C ILE A 122 -7.99 10.29 -0.56
N GLN A 123 -7.62 11.27 -1.39
CA GLN A 123 -7.12 11.06 -2.75
C GLN A 123 -5.80 10.27 -2.81
N ARG A 124 -5.08 10.20 -1.70
CA ARG A 124 -3.83 9.44 -1.59
C ARG A 124 -4.05 8.11 -0.88
N LEU A 125 -5.29 7.71 -0.61
CA LEU A 125 -5.60 6.42 0.00
C LEU A 125 -6.15 5.48 -1.06
N TYR A 126 -5.68 4.25 -1.06
CA TYR A 126 -6.08 3.22 -2.01
C TYR A 126 -6.50 1.97 -1.23
N PRO A 127 -7.73 1.48 -1.41
CA PRO A 127 -8.23 0.32 -0.70
C PRO A 127 -7.42 -0.92 -1.06
N LEU A 128 -7.20 -1.79 -0.06
CA LEU A 128 -6.77 -3.16 -0.32
C LEU A 128 -8.00 -4.03 -0.58
N GLU A 129 -7.99 -4.80 -1.67
CA GLU A 129 -8.96 -5.87 -1.95
C GLU A 129 -8.76 -7.06 -0.99
N VAL A 130 -8.80 -6.81 0.31
CA VAL A 130 -8.69 -7.82 1.37
C VAL A 130 -9.84 -7.65 2.35
N SER A 131 -11.04 -7.94 1.89
CA SER A 131 -12.06 -8.41 2.80
C SER A 131 -12.94 -9.42 2.07
N GLY A 132 -13.16 -10.58 2.71
CA GLY A 132 -13.86 -11.73 2.13
C GLY A 132 -15.32 -11.48 1.75
N ASP A 133 -15.87 -10.29 2.06
CA ASP A 133 -17.25 -9.91 1.73
C ASP A 133 -17.38 -9.12 0.40
N ASP A 134 -16.29 -8.55 -0.12
CA ASP A 134 -16.33 -7.71 -1.34
C ASP A 134 -16.42 -8.50 -2.64
N ARG A 135 -16.26 -9.83 -2.60
CA ARG A 135 -16.54 -10.68 -3.77
C ARG A 135 -17.96 -10.52 -4.29
N LYS A 136 -18.93 -10.15 -3.42
CA LYS A 136 -20.33 -9.97 -3.81
C LYS A 136 -20.57 -8.67 -4.57
N VAL A 137 -19.82 -7.61 -4.28
CA VAL A 137 -19.97 -6.29 -4.94
C VAL A 137 -19.40 -6.34 -6.36
N TRP A 138 -18.34 -7.12 -6.58
CA TRP A 138 -17.78 -7.31 -7.93
C TRP A 138 -18.64 -8.25 -8.79
N GLN A 139 -19.18 -9.33 -8.22
CA GLN A 139 -20.06 -10.25 -8.96
C GLN A 139 -21.38 -9.61 -9.40
N LYS A 140 -22.00 -8.74 -8.59
CA LYS A 140 -23.24 -8.02 -8.97
C LYS A 140 -23.04 -7.01 -10.10
N ARG A 141 -21.82 -6.53 -10.33
CA ARG A 141 -21.52 -5.50 -11.35
C ARG A 141 -21.24 -6.09 -12.73
N ASN A 142 -20.72 -7.32 -12.80
CA ASN A 142 -20.38 -7.95 -14.08
C ASN A 142 -21.53 -8.77 -14.71
N THR A 143 -22.64 -8.99 -14.00
CA THR A 143 -23.81 -9.69 -14.55
C THR A 143 -24.87 -8.76 -15.13
N LYS A 144 -24.75 -7.44 -14.95
CA LYS A 144 -25.77 -6.47 -15.36
C LYS A 144 -25.62 -5.92 -16.78
N THR A 145 -24.63 -6.39 -17.54
CA THR A 145 -24.31 -5.86 -18.88
C THR A 145 -24.68 -6.82 -20.02
N VAL A 146 -25.33 -7.96 -19.73
CA VAL A 146 -25.67 -8.95 -20.77
C VAL A 146 -27.17 -8.99 -21.11
N ASP A 147 -28.06 -8.38 -20.31
CA ASP A 147 -29.53 -8.57 -20.49
C ASP A 147 -30.28 -7.40 -21.16
N ASP A 148 -29.65 -6.25 -21.43
CA ASP A 148 -30.32 -5.09 -22.05
C ASP A 148 -30.05 -4.96 -23.57
N ARG A 149 -29.86 -6.09 -24.26
CA ARG A 149 -29.79 -6.15 -25.73
C ARG A 149 -30.60 -7.32 -26.30
N VAL A 150 -31.92 -7.28 -26.13
CA VAL A 150 -32.90 -7.86 -27.05
C VAL A 150 -34.13 -6.96 -27.08
#